data_AF-A0AAN7VBK9-F1
#
_entry.id   AF-A0AAN7VBK9-F1
#
_cell.length_a   1.000
_cell.length_b   1.000
_cell.length_c   1.000
_cell.angle_alpha   90.00
_cell.angle_beta   90.00
_cell.angle_gamma   90.00
#
_symmetry.space_group_name_H-M   'P 1'
#
loop_
_entity.id
_entity.type
_entity.pdbx_description
1 polymer ?
#
loop_
_entity_poly.entity_id
_entity_poly.type
_entity_poly.pdbx_seq_one_letter_code
_entity_poly.pdbx_strand_id
1 'polypeptide(L)'
;MWKRVQMGLRAFLLVTSKVWTCFCYMIKKQTRAIIQHQSVKYNIYPLSPLSRHRLSIVKRKVLVLDLDETLIHSHHDGVVRQTVRPGTPPDFVLKVVIDRHPVRFFVHKRPHVDFFLDIVSQWYDLVVFTASMEIYGAAVADRLDAGRGILQRRYYRQHCTPDLGSYTKDLSAICNDLSSIFILDNSPGAYRAYPGGYFLL
;
A
#
# COMPACT_ATOMS: atom_id res chain seq x y z
N MET A 1 -39.89 -54.04 -14.94
CA MET A 1 -38.61 -53.94 -14.19
C MET A 1 -37.61 -52.98 -14.84
N TRP A 2 -37.25 -53.16 -16.11
CA TRP A 2 -36.23 -52.35 -16.82
C TRP A 2 -36.47 -50.82 -16.79
N LYS A 3 -37.71 -50.37 -17.02
CA LYS A 3 -38.06 -48.93 -16.99
C LYS A 3 -37.84 -48.28 -15.61
N ARG A 4 -38.07 -49.01 -14.50
CA ARG A 4 -37.81 -48.50 -13.13
C ARG A 4 -36.31 -48.37 -12.85
N VAL A 5 -35.52 -49.36 -13.29
CA VAL A 5 -34.05 -49.32 -13.19
C VAL A 5 -33.47 -48.17 -14.02
N GLN A 6 -33.97 -47.98 -15.24
CA GLN A 6 -33.56 -46.87 -16.11
C GLN A 6 -33.90 -45.49 -15.53
N MET A 7 -35.06 -45.33 -14.90
CA MET A 7 -35.43 -44.09 -14.20
C MET A 7 -34.56 -43.86 -12.96
N GLY A 8 -34.26 -44.91 -12.18
CA GLY A 8 -33.35 -44.83 -11.03
C GLY A 8 -31.93 -44.43 -11.41
N LEU A 9 -31.40 -44.99 -12.50
CA LEU A 9 -30.07 -44.62 -13.03
C LEU A 9 -30.04 -43.16 -13.52
N ARG A 10 -31.08 -42.71 -14.22
CA ARG A 10 -31.21 -41.31 -14.65
C ARG A 10 -31.30 -40.35 -13.47
N ALA A 11 -32.08 -40.68 -12.44
CA ALA A 11 -32.18 -39.88 -11.23
C ALA A 11 -30.83 -39.82 -10.50
N PHE A 12 -30.13 -40.95 -10.37
CA PHE A 12 -28.79 -41.01 -9.78
C PHE A 12 -27.80 -40.13 -10.55
N LEU A 13 -27.74 -40.24 -11.89
CA LEU A 13 -26.86 -39.41 -12.73
C LEU A 13 -27.17 -37.90 -12.62
N LEU A 14 -28.45 -37.53 -12.49
CA LEU A 14 -28.83 -36.13 -12.28
C LEU A 14 -28.40 -35.63 -10.90
N VAL A 15 -28.56 -36.43 -9.85
CA VAL A 15 -28.13 -36.08 -8.50
C VAL A 15 -26.61 -35.97 -8.44
N THR A 16 -25.86 -36.92 -8.99
CA THR A 16 -24.40 -36.85 -9.02
C THR A 16 -23.90 -35.66 -9.84
N SER A 17 -24.55 -35.34 -10.96
CA SER A 17 -24.24 -34.13 -11.75
C SER A 17 -24.45 -32.84 -10.94
N LYS A 18 -25.54 -32.74 -10.17
CA LYS A 18 -25.82 -31.57 -9.31
C LYS A 18 -24.84 -31.46 -8.15
N VAL A 19 -24.50 -32.59 -7.51
CA VAL A 19 -23.47 -32.64 -6.45
C VAL A 19 -22.11 -32.25 -7.01
N TRP A 20 -21.72 -32.78 -8.17
CA TRP A 20 -20.47 -32.43 -8.85
C TRP A 20 -20.40 -30.95 -9.23
N THR A 21 -21.50 -30.39 -9.72
CA THR A 21 -21.60 -28.96 -10.05
C THR A 21 -21.46 -28.10 -8.79
N CYS A 22 -22.09 -28.48 -7.67
CA CYS A 22 -21.96 -27.81 -6.38
C CYS A 22 -20.51 -27.86 -5.87
N PHE A 23 -19.89 -29.03 -5.93
CA PHE A 23 -18.50 -29.22 -5.55
C PHE A 23 -17.54 -28.37 -6.40
N CYS A 24 -17.71 -28.37 -7.73
CA CYS A 24 -16.94 -27.53 -8.65
C CYS A 24 -17.15 -26.04 -8.38
N TYR A 25 -18.38 -25.61 -8.08
CA TYR A 25 -18.66 -24.23 -7.67
C TYR A 25 -17.94 -23.88 -6.37
N MET A 26 -17.93 -24.78 -5.38
CA MET A 26 -17.25 -24.56 -4.10
C MET A 26 -15.74 -24.47 -4.27
N ILE A 27 -15.13 -25.36 -5.05
CA ILE A 27 -13.72 -25.25 -5.41
C ILE A 27 -13.49 -23.91 -6.10
N LYS A 28 -14.21 -23.57 -7.17
CA LYS A 28 -14.02 -22.29 -7.89
C LYS A 28 -14.17 -21.07 -6.98
N LYS A 29 -15.12 -21.09 -6.04
CA LYS A 29 -15.30 -20.02 -5.05
C LYS A 29 -14.08 -19.90 -4.14
N GLN A 30 -13.58 -21.02 -3.62
CA GLN A 30 -12.36 -21.05 -2.82
C GLN A 30 -11.12 -20.65 -3.62
N THR A 31 -10.97 -21.11 -4.86
CA THR A 31 -9.85 -20.72 -5.73
C THR A 31 -9.88 -19.24 -6.06
N ARG A 32 -11.06 -18.66 -6.37
CA ARG A 32 -11.21 -17.20 -6.57
C ARG A 32 -10.84 -16.42 -5.32
N ALA A 33 -11.28 -16.89 -4.15
CA ALA A 33 -10.90 -16.29 -2.87
C ALA A 33 -9.40 -16.38 -2.62
N ILE A 34 -8.72 -17.46 -3.02
CA ILE A 34 -7.26 -17.58 -2.90
C ILE A 34 -6.56 -16.66 -3.90
N ILE A 35 -7.00 -16.66 -5.16
CA ILE A 35 -6.41 -15.85 -6.25
C ILE A 35 -6.54 -14.35 -5.95
N GLN A 36 -7.67 -13.87 -5.41
CA GLN A 36 -7.81 -12.44 -5.09
C GLN A 36 -6.82 -11.97 -4.01
N HIS A 37 -6.34 -12.88 -3.16
CA HIS A 37 -5.33 -12.59 -2.13
C HIS A 37 -3.92 -13.03 -2.58
N GLN A 38 -3.77 -13.62 -3.77
CA GLN A 38 -2.45 -13.84 -4.33
C GLN A 38 -1.91 -12.50 -4.80
N SER A 39 -0.78 -12.15 -4.19
CA SER A 39 0.06 -11.06 -4.64
C SER A 39 0.35 -11.18 -6.14
N VAL A 40 0.03 -10.16 -6.95
CA VAL A 40 0.50 -10.08 -8.34
C VAL A 40 2.01 -10.27 -8.33
N LYS A 41 2.49 -11.35 -8.95
CA LYS A 41 3.91 -11.60 -9.11
C LYS A 41 4.38 -10.80 -10.31
N TYR A 42 5.10 -9.71 -10.05
CA TYR A 42 5.76 -8.96 -11.10
C TYR A 42 7.04 -9.70 -11.47
N ASN A 43 7.15 -10.12 -12.73
CA ASN A 43 8.43 -10.58 -13.27
C ASN A 43 9.36 -9.38 -13.40
N ILE A 44 10.44 -9.35 -12.61
CA ILE A 44 11.44 -8.30 -12.69
C ILE A 44 12.27 -8.56 -13.95
N TYR A 45 11.99 -7.81 -15.01
CA TYR A 45 12.83 -7.82 -16.19
C TYR A 45 13.98 -6.84 -15.99
N PRO A 46 15.25 -7.27 -16.15
CA PRO A 46 16.35 -6.34 -16.08
C PRO A 46 16.21 -5.26 -17.15
N LEU A 47 16.56 -4.02 -16.81
CA LEU A 47 16.64 -2.94 -17.78
C LEU A 47 17.57 -3.34 -18.94
N SER A 48 17.14 -3.07 -20.18
CA SER A 48 18.02 -3.22 -21.34
C SER A 48 19.28 -2.37 -21.17
N PRO A 49 20.43 -2.75 -21.76
CA PRO A 49 21.65 -1.95 -21.70
C PRO A 49 21.42 -0.50 -22.14
N LEU A 50 20.60 -0.28 -23.17
CA LEU A 50 20.21 1.06 -23.65
C LEU A 50 19.41 1.83 -22.58
N SER A 51 18.40 1.21 -21.97
CA SER A 51 17.59 1.83 -20.93
C SER A 51 18.44 2.19 -19.70
N ARG A 52 19.36 1.30 -19.29
CA ARG A 52 20.29 1.55 -18.20
C ARG A 52 21.23 2.71 -18.52
N HIS A 53 21.77 2.75 -19.73
CA HIS A 53 22.61 3.87 -20.17
C HIS A 53 21.82 5.18 -20.16
N ARG A 54 20.62 5.22 -20.75
CA ARG A 54 19.76 6.43 -20.72
C ARG A 54 19.46 6.89 -19.29
N LEU A 55 19.16 5.95 -18.38
CA LEU A 55 18.94 6.26 -16.96
C LEU A 55 20.19 6.76 -16.23
N SER A 56 21.40 6.42 -16.70
CA SER A 56 22.64 6.97 -16.13
C SER A 56 22.95 8.41 -16.57
N ILE A 57 22.37 8.88 -17.68
CA ILE A 57 22.59 10.24 -18.20
C ILE A 57 21.49 11.21 -17.75
N VAL A 58 20.28 10.71 -17.48
CA VAL A 58 19.19 11.54 -16.97
C VAL A 58 19.21 11.58 -15.46
N LYS A 59 18.92 12.75 -14.90
CA LYS A 59 18.80 12.93 -13.46
C LYS A 59 17.60 12.13 -12.93
N ARG A 60 17.77 11.44 -11.80
CA ARG A 60 16.67 10.78 -11.09
C ARG A 60 15.65 11.81 -10.64
N LYS A 61 14.38 11.46 -10.79
CA LYS A 61 13.26 12.26 -10.30
C LYS A 61 13.00 11.97 -8.82
N VAL A 62 12.35 12.88 -8.13
CA VAL A 62 11.99 12.73 -6.72
C VAL A 62 10.59 12.14 -6.62
N LEU A 63 10.39 11.13 -5.78
CA LEU A 63 9.06 10.61 -5.45
C LEU A 63 8.78 10.83 -3.96
N VAL A 64 7.84 11.74 -3.69
CA VAL A 64 7.34 12.06 -2.36
C VAL A 64 6.24 11.07 -2.00
N LEU A 65 6.39 10.43 -0.85
CA LEU A 65 5.51 9.37 -0.36
C LEU A 65 4.87 9.81 0.95
N ASP A 66 3.54 9.82 1.00
CA ASP A 66 2.80 9.87 2.25
C ASP A 66 2.81 8.51 2.97
N LEU A 67 2.47 8.47 4.26
CA LEU A 67 2.48 7.26 5.08
C LEU A 67 1.09 6.71 5.36
N ASP A 68 0.31 7.41 6.18
CA ASP A 68 -0.98 6.95 6.69
C ASP A 68 -2.04 6.95 5.59
N GLU A 69 -2.77 5.85 5.44
CA GLU A 69 -3.72 5.58 4.35
C GLU A 69 -3.09 5.57 2.93
N THR A 70 -1.76 5.67 2.83
CA THR A 70 -1.01 5.62 1.56
C THR A 70 -0.12 4.38 1.48
N LEU A 71 0.85 4.23 2.39
CA LEU A 71 1.76 3.07 2.47
C LEU A 71 1.42 2.14 3.64
N ILE A 72 0.76 2.67 4.66
CA ILE A 72 0.34 1.94 5.85
C ILE A 72 -1.05 2.37 6.29
N HIS A 73 -1.66 1.58 7.16
CA HIS A 73 -2.80 1.98 7.97
C HIS A 73 -2.43 1.76 9.44
N SER A 74 -2.80 2.68 10.33
CA SER A 74 -2.56 2.50 11.76
C SER A 74 -3.72 2.96 12.63
N HIS A 75 -3.78 2.39 13.82
CA HIS A 75 -4.68 2.82 14.88
C HIS A 75 -3.97 2.73 16.23
N HIS A 76 -4.45 3.51 17.21
CA HIS A 76 -3.91 3.53 18.56
C HIS A 76 -4.89 2.96 19.57
N ASP A 77 -4.39 2.58 20.75
CA ASP A 77 -5.20 2.06 21.86
C ASP A 77 -6.46 2.92 22.09
N GLY A 78 -7.62 2.29 22.19
CA GLY A 78 -8.90 2.96 22.49
C GLY A 78 -9.73 3.39 21.27
N VAL A 79 -9.20 3.30 20.05
CA VAL A 79 -9.95 3.61 18.82
C VAL A 79 -10.07 2.36 17.94
N VAL A 80 -11.25 1.73 17.98
CA VAL A 80 -11.58 0.63 17.05
C VAL A 80 -11.97 1.23 15.71
N ARG A 81 -11.08 1.18 14.70
CA ARG A 81 -11.44 1.49 13.31
C ARG A 81 -11.85 0.22 12.57
N GLN A 82 -13.02 0.25 11.93
CA GLN A 82 -13.63 -0.88 11.21
C GLN A 82 -12.96 -1.22 9.86
N THR A 83 -11.90 -0.49 9.47
CA THR A 83 -11.20 -0.67 8.19
C THR A 83 -10.38 -1.95 8.12
N VAL A 84 -9.97 -2.49 9.26
CA VAL A 84 -9.26 -3.77 9.37
C VAL A 84 -10.21 -4.82 9.90
N ARG A 85 -10.23 -6.01 9.29
CA ARG A 85 -11.05 -7.13 9.78
C ARG A 85 -10.69 -7.42 11.24
N PRO A 86 -11.66 -7.47 12.17
CA PRO A 86 -11.40 -7.78 13.56
C PRO A 86 -10.56 -9.05 13.70
N GLY A 87 -9.47 -8.99 14.46
CA GLY A 87 -8.55 -10.10 14.66
C GLY A 87 -7.38 -10.19 13.66
N THR A 88 -7.27 -9.28 12.69
CA THR A 88 -6.07 -9.22 11.83
C THR A 88 -4.89 -8.69 12.66
N PRO A 89 -3.82 -9.47 12.85
CA PRO A 89 -2.67 -9.02 13.61
C PRO A 89 -1.99 -7.84 12.89
N PRO A 90 -1.41 -6.88 13.63
CA PRO A 90 -0.58 -5.84 13.04
C PRO A 90 0.72 -6.43 12.48
N ASP A 91 1.26 -5.83 11.43
CA ASP A 91 2.59 -6.17 10.91
C ASP A 91 3.68 -5.74 11.90
N PHE A 92 3.48 -4.60 12.57
CA PHE A 92 4.32 -4.18 13.68
C PHE A 92 3.61 -3.23 14.65
N VAL A 93 4.12 -3.17 15.88
CA VAL A 93 3.65 -2.26 16.92
C VAL A 93 4.74 -1.23 17.22
N LEU A 94 4.35 0.04 17.26
CA LEU A 94 5.19 1.15 17.68
C LEU A 94 4.75 1.62 19.06
N LYS A 95 5.72 1.93 19.92
CA LYS A 95 5.49 2.54 21.23
C LYS A 95 6.19 3.89 21.23
N VAL A 96 5.43 4.97 21.29
CA VAL A 96 5.96 6.34 21.28
C VAL A 96 5.39 7.10 22.47
N VAL A 97 6.12 8.09 22.98
CA VAL A 97 5.66 8.93 24.08
C VAL A 97 5.22 10.27 23.50
N ILE A 98 3.93 10.58 23.61
CA ILE A 98 3.33 11.85 23.17
C ILE A 98 2.93 12.60 24.43
N ASP A 99 3.45 13.80 24.64
CA ASP A 99 3.13 14.64 25.81
C ASP A 99 3.19 13.87 27.15
N ARG A 100 4.26 13.08 27.34
CA ARG A 100 4.51 12.21 28.51
C ARG A 100 3.58 10.99 28.64
N HIS A 101 2.67 10.77 27.70
CA HIS A 101 1.79 9.62 27.68
C HIS A 101 2.31 8.57 26.68
N PRO A 102 2.57 7.32 27.12
CA PRO A 102 2.95 6.25 26.20
C PRO A 102 1.74 5.85 25.36
N VAL A 103 1.87 5.94 24.04
CA VAL A 103 0.85 5.55 23.06
C VAL A 103 1.39 4.39 22.23
N ARG A 104 0.56 3.36 22.06
CA ARG A 104 0.85 2.23 21.16
C ARG A 104 0.10 2.41 19.86
N PHE A 105 0.83 2.28 18.75
CA PHE A 105 0.27 2.25 17.41
C PHE A 105 0.39 0.84 16.84
N PHE A 106 -0.72 0.28 16.41
CA PHE A 106 -0.81 -0.98 15.69
C PHE A 106 -0.81 -0.63 14.20
N VAL A 107 0.24 -1.05 13.50
CA VAL A 107 0.47 -0.67 12.11
C VAL A 107 0.30 -1.87 11.20
N HIS A 108 -0.52 -1.67 10.16
CA HIS A 108 -0.75 -2.59 9.06
C HIS A 108 -0.11 -2.02 7.80
N LYS A 109 0.72 -2.81 7.15
CA LYS A 109 1.37 -2.43 5.89
C LYS A 109 0.35 -2.54 4.77
N ARG A 110 0.38 -1.58 3.85
CA ARG A 110 -0.36 -1.75 2.60
C ARG A 110 0.19 -3.00 1.90
N PRO A 111 -0.67 -3.91 1.40
CA PRO A 111 -0.20 -5.08 0.67
C PRO A 111 0.82 -4.67 -0.39
N HIS A 112 1.94 -5.39 -0.46
CA HIS A 112 3.05 -5.15 -1.39
C HIS A 112 3.90 -3.90 -1.18
N VAL A 113 3.76 -3.18 -0.06
CA VAL A 113 4.55 -1.95 0.16
C VAL A 113 6.06 -2.18 0.09
N ASP A 114 6.57 -3.31 0.57
CA ASP A 114 8.01 -3.61 0.51
C ASP A 114 8.51 -3.75 -0.92
N PHE A 115 7.80 -4.54 -1.70
CA PHE A 115 8.08 -4.75 -3.12
C PHE A 115 7.97 -3.44 -3.89
N PHE A 116 6.93 -2.63 -3.61
CA PHE A 116 6.78 -1.31 -4.20
C PHE A 116 8.03 -0.45 -3.91
N LEU A 117 8.44 -0.33 -2.64
CA LEU A 117 9.62 0.44 -2.23
C LEU A 117 10.91 -0.08 -2.86
N ASP A 118 11.10 -1.40 -2.96
CA ASP A 118 12.26 -2.01 -3.62
C ASP A 118 12.35 -1.64 -5.11
N ILE A 119 11.21 -1.53 -5.79
CA ILE A 119 11.17 -1.19 -7.21
C ILE A 119 11.33 0.32 -7.42
N VAL A 120 10.55 1.15 -6.73
CA VAL A 120 10.59 2.60 -6.98
C VAL A 120 11.87 3.26 -6.50
N SER A 121 12.53 2.70 -5.47
CA SER A 121 13.86 3.15 -5.02
C SER A 121 14.98 2.91 -6.03
N GLN A 122 14.75 2.13 -7.09
CA GLN A 122 15.70 2.00 -8.20
C GLN A 122 15.57 3.14 -9.21
N TRP A 123 14.42 3.81 -9.26
CA TRP A 123 14.07 4.79 -10.30
C TRP A 123 13.99 6.22 -9.78
N TYR A 124 13.59 6.40 -8.52
CA TYR A 124 13.31 7.69 -7.90
C TYR A 124 14.09 7.88 -6.61
N ASP A 125 14.45 9.13 -6.33
CA ASP A 125 14.92 9.51 -5.01
C ASP A 125 13.70 9.67 -4.10
N LEU A 126 13.58 8.78 -3.11
CA LEU A 126 12.38 8.73 -2.27
C LEU A 126 12.46 9.75 -1.15
N VAL A 127 11.34 10.43 -0.90
CA VAL A 127 11.19 11.39 0.19
C VAL A 127 9.92 11.05 0.95
N VAL A 128 10.01 10.86 2.26
CA VAL A 128 8.80 10.77 3.09
C VAL A 128 8.30 12.19 3.34
N PHE A 129 7.04 12.46 3.05
CA PHE A 129 6.39 13.68 3.50
C PHE A 129 5.02 13.31 4.04
N THR A 130 4.82 13.40 5.34
CA THR A 130 3.56 13.02 6.01
C THR A 130 3.01 14.16 6.85
N ALA A 131 1.68 14.23 6.95
CA ALA A 131 0.99 15.14 7.87
C ALA A 131 1.00 14.63 9.33
N SER A 132 1.73 13.56 9.63
CA SER A 132 1.86 12.98 10.98
C SER A 132 3.02 13.57 11.79
N MET A 133 2.97 13.43 13.13
CA MET A 133 4.05 13.89 14.02
C MET A 133 5.35 13.12 13.73
N GLU A 134 6.47 13.82 13.82
CA GLU A 134 7.80 13.24 13.60
C GLU A 134 8.08 12.00 14.45
N ILE A 135 7.77 12.04 15.75
CA ILE A 135 7.99 10.92 16.68
C ILE A 135 7.33 9.60 16.21
N TYR A 136 6.21 9.69 15.50
CA TYR A 136 5.51 8.54 14.93
C TYR A 136 5.99 8.26 13.49
N GLY A 137 6.02 9.29 12.64
CA GLY A 137 6.37 9.16 11.23
C GLY A 137 7.80 8.66 11.01
N ALA A 138 8.76 9.10 11.83
CA ALA A 138 10.13 8.61 11.81
C ALA A 138 10.19 7.11 12.13
N ALA A 139 9.50 6.68 13.19
CA ALA A 139 9.47 5.29 13.60
C ALA A 139 8.82 4.37 12.54
N VAL A 140 7.74 4.84 11.88
CA VAL A 140 7.15 4.12 10.74
C VAL A 140 8.14 4.05 9.58
N ALA A 141 8.75 5.17 9.20
CA ALA A 141 9.69 5.23 8.10
C ALA A 141 10.90 4.32 8.33
N ASP A 142 11.42 4.20 9.56
CA ASP A 142 12.50 3.28 9.90
C ASP A 142 12.10 1.82 9.73
N ARG A 143 10.88 1.46 10.13
CA ARG A 143 10.35 0.09 9.94
C ARG A 143 10.13 -0.25 8.47
N LEU A 144 9.70 0.72 7.66
CA LEU A 144 9.55 0.55 6.21
C LEU A 144 10.91 0.51 5.51
N ASP A 145 11.86 1.36 5.91
CA ASP A 145 13.20 1.42 5.33
C ASP A 145 13.99 0.14 5.58
N ALA A 146 13.84 -0.45 6.78
CA ALA A 146 14.51 -1.70 7.18
C ALA A 146 16.05 -1.65 7.03
N GLY A 147 16.64 -0.47 7.21
CA GLY A 147 18.09 -0.26 7.13
C GLY A 147 18.65 -0.15 5.70
N ARG A 148 17.79 -0.07 4.68
CA ARG A 148 18.20 0.10 3.28
C ARG A 148 18.73 1.51 2.98
N GLY A 149 18.35 2.51 3.79
CA GLY A 149 18.73 3.90 3.59
C GLY A 149 18.05 4.57 2.38
N ILE A 150 16.90 4.05 1.94
CA ILE A 150 16.12 4.58 0.80
C ILE A 150 15.16 5.71 1.22
N LEU A 151 14.80 5.81 2.51
CA LEU A 151 13.87 6.82 3.05
C LEU A 151 14.58 7.85 3.95
N GLN A 152 15.77 8.36 3.59
CA GLN A 152 16.53 9.26 4.48
C GLN A 152 15.98 10.70 4.54
N ARG A 153 15.40 11.20 3.45
CA ARG A 153 14.82 12.55 3.40
C ARG A 153 13.38 12.48 3.90
N ARG A 154 13.08 13.19 4.98
CA ARG A 154 11.80 13.08 5.68
C ARG A 154 11.25 14.44 6.10
N TYR A 155 9.97 14.64 5.87
CA TYR A 155 9.21 15.81 6.24
C TYR A 155 7.94 15.37 6.98
N TYR A 156 7.61 16.09 8.05
CA TYR A 156 6.54 15.75 8.97
C TYR A 156 5.56 16.93 9.12
N ARG A 157 4.59 16.78 10.01
CA ARG A 157 3.54 17.79 10.26
C ARG A 157 4.08 19.21 10.43
N GLN A 158 5.20 19.41 11.11
CA GLN A 158 5.76 20.76 11.32
C GLN A 158 6.25 21.45 10.04
N HIS A 159 6.45 20.69 8.95
CA HIS A 159 6.84 21.21 7.65
C HIS A 159 5.63 21.43 6.72
N CYS A 160 4.42 21.06 7.15
CA CYS A 160 3.20 21.32 6.40
C CYS A 160 2.67 22.73 6.70
N THR A 161 1.96 23.31 5.73
CA THR A 161 1.17 24.52 5.95
C THR A 161 -0.25 24.11 6.35
N PRO A 162 -0.75 24.50 7.54
CA PRO A 162 -2.13 24.23 7.92
C PRO A 162 -3.08 25.08 7.05
N ASP A 163 -4.04 24.43 6.40
CA ASP A 163 -5.01 25.08 5.52
C ASP A 163 -6.41 24.46 5.69
N LEU A 164 -7.34 25.23 6.26
CA LEU A 164 -8.77 24.88 6.39
C LEU A 164 -9.02 23.45 6.95
N GLY A 165 -8.31 23.09 8.02
CA GLY A 165 -8.43 21.77 8.65
C GLY A 165 -7.71 20.63 7.91
N SER A 166 -6.92 20.97 6.89
CA SER A 166 -6.00 20.06 6.21
C SER A 166 -4.54 20.54 6.36
N TYR A 167 -3.62 19.75 5.82
CA TYR A 167 -2.20 20.06 5.78
C TYR A 167 -1.75 20.03 4.32
N THR A 168 -1.28 21.17 3.81
CA THR A 168 -0.70 21.28 2.47
C THR A 168 0.81 21.08 2.53
N LYS A 169 1.33 20.35 1.55
CA LYS A 169 2.74 19.97 1.43
C LYS A 169 3.39 20.81 0.34
N ASP A 170 4.34 21.67 0.72
CA ASP A 170 5.11 22.48 -0.23
C ASP A 170 6.21 21.63 -0.87
N LEU A 171 6.03 21.30 -2.15
CA LEU A 171 6.99 20.50 -2.92
C LEU A 171 8.24 21.30 -3.31
N SER A 172 8.14 22.63 -3.36
CA SER A 172 9.27 23.50 -3.70
C SER A 172 10.35 23.48 -2.61
N ALA A 173 9.96 23.21 -1.35
CA ALA A 173 10.88 22.97 -0.24
C ALA A 173 11.72 21.68 -0.38
N ILE A 174 11.33 20.78 -1.29
CA ILE A 174 11.99 19.49 -1.53
C ILE A 174 12.81 19.54 -2.82
N CYS A 175 12.26 20.15 -3.87
CA CYS A 175 12.91 20.25 -5.17
C CYS A 175 12.50 21.54 -5.88
N ASN A 176 13.49 22.31 -6.33
CA ASN A 176 13.27 23.55 -7.08
C ASN A 176 12.62 23.30 -8.46
N ASP A 177 12.92 22.16 -9.09
CA ASP A 177 12.35 21.78 -10.38
C ASP A 177 11.12 20.89 -10.19
N LEU A 178 9.94 21.52 -10.17
CA LEU A 178 8.65 20.84 -9.97
C LEU A 178 8.26 19.89 -11.12
N SER A 179 8.95 19.95 -12.27
CA SER A 179 8.78 18.97 -13.35
C SER A 179 9.47 17.63 -13.05
N SER A 180 10.34 17.61 -12.04
CA SER A 180 11.18 16.47 -11.64
C SER A 180 10.77 15.81 -10.32
N ILE A 181 9.71 16.28 -9.69
CA ILE A 181 9.15 15.72 -8.45
C ILE A 181 7.82 15.05 -8.74
N PHE A 182 7.43 14.06 -7.96
CA PHE A 182 6.08 13.53 -7.92
C PHE A 182 5.63 13.34 -6.47
N ILE A 183 4.33 13.42 -6.20
CA ILE A 183 3.76 13.10 -4.89
C ILE A 183 2.73 11.98 -5.03
N LEU A 184 2.75 11.06 -4.07
CA LEU A 184 1.78 10.00 -3.86
C LEU A 184 1.14 10.20 -2.48
N ASP A 185 -0.13 10.57 -2.48
CA ASP A 185 -0.89 10.95 -1.28
C ASP A 185 -2.37 10.70 -1.48
N ASN A 186 -3.06 10.22 -0.46
CA ASN A 186 -4.50 9.95 -0.49
C ASN A 186 -5.36 11.19 -0.18
N SER A 187 -4.77 12.30 0.28
CA SER A 187 -5.45 13.53 0.66
C SER A 187 -5.33 14.61 -0.42
N PRO A 188 -6.43 15.02 -1.07
CA PRO A 188 -6.42 16.11 -2.05
C PRO A 188 -5.93 17.46 -1.50
N GLY A 189 -6.07 17.69 -0.20
CA GLY A 189 -5.56 18.91 0.45
C GLY A 189 -4.03 19.00 0.47
N ALA A 190 -3.34 17.85 0.42
CA ALA A 190 -1.89 17.78 0.50
C ALA A 190 -1.20 18.44 -0.70
N TYR A 191 -1.75 18.29 -1.90
CA TYR A 191 -1.18 18.80 -3.16
C TYR A 191 -2.02 19.91 -3.80
N ARG A 192 -2.91 20.55 -3.02
CA ARG A 192 -3.80 21.63 -3.49
C ARG A 192 -3.09 22.75 -4.24
N ALA A 193 -1.86 23.09 -3.82
CA ALA A 193 -1.05 24.13 -4.46
C ALA A 193 -0.51 23.74 -5.85
N TYR A 194 -0.63 22.48 -6.27
CA TYR A 194 -0.02 21.95 -7.49
C TYR A 194 -1.00 21.09 -8.33
N PRO A 195 -2.01 21.70 -8.97
CA PRO A 195 -3.03 20.97 -9.75
C PRO A 195 -2.50 20.32 -11.05
N GLY A 196 -1.23 20.57 -11.43
CA GLY A 196 -0.71 20.34 -12.77
C GLY A 196 0.09 19.05 -13.02
N GLY A 197 0.20 18.10 -12.09
CA GLY A 197 0.88 16.85 -12.46
C GLY A 197 1.29 15.85 -11.41
N TYR A 198 0.42 15.26 -10.58
CA TYR A 198 0.88 14.26 -9.59
C TYR A 198 -0.08 13.08 -9.42
N PHE A 199 0.46 11.85 -9.38
CA PHE A 199 -0.31 10.60 -9.45
C PHE A 199 -1.19 10.39 -8.21
N LEU A 200 -2.49 10.26 -8.48
CA LEU A 200 -3.55 9.92 -7.55
C LEU A 200 -3.47 8.46 -7.11
N LEU A 201 -3.85 8.19 -5.86
CA LEU A 201 -4.33 6.89 -5.38
C LEU A 201 -5.84 6.92 -5.19
#